data_AF-A0A1H5Z871-F1
#
_entry.id   AF-A0A1H5Z871-F1
#
_cell.length_a   1.000
_cell.length_b   1.000
_cell.length_c   1.000
_cell.angle_alpha   90.00
_cell.angle_beta   90.00
_cell.angle_gamma   90.00
#
_symmetry.space_group_name_H-M   'P 1'
#
loop_
_entity.id
_entity.type
_entity.pdbx_description
1 polymer ?
#
loop_
_entity_poly.entity_id
_entity_poly.type
_entity_poly.pdbx_seq_one_letter_code
_entity_poly.pdbx_strand_id
1 'polypeptide(L)'
;MKQHLIYFLTTIFLFLAPMQGLMIAVGMAIILDTFFGIYRSVKVKGWVFITSRRLSEIISKMLLYELCIICLYVMDFYFLSDLTFKLFSIEFMSTKMCAIILIFIEGVSIKENFEKATGYDVWALIKKALGRAKEVKDSVTDLIEK
;
A
#
# COMPACT_ATOMS: atom_id res chain seq x y z
N MET A 1 31.75 -17.40 13.67
CA MET A 1 31.34 -16.52 12.55
C MET A 1 29.85 -16.60 12.22
N LYS A 2 29.28 -17.78 11.93
CA LYS A 2 27.83 -17.92 11.62
C LYS A 2 26.92 -17.34 12.72
N GLN A 3 27.24 -17.60 13.99
CA GLN A 3 26.46 -17.07 15.12
C GLN A 3 26.52 -15.54 15.24
N HIS A 4 27.69 -14.92 15.07
CA HIS A 4 27.81 -13.45 15.11
C HIS A 4 27.04 -12.76 13.97
N LEU A 5 27.04 -13.35 12.77
CA LEU A 5 26.25 -12.85 11.64
C LEU A 5 24.74 -12.94 11.95
N ILE A 6 24.29 -14.06 12.52
CA ILE A 6 22.89 -14.23 12.93
C ILE A 6 22.51 -13.19 13.97
N TYR A 7 23.32 -13.00 15.02
CA TYR A 7 23.03 -11.98 16.05
C TYR A 7 22.96 -10.58 15.45
N PHE A 8 23.89 -10.23 14.56
CA PHE A 8 23.88 -8.93 13.90
C PHE A 8 22.60 -8.70 13.08
N LEU A 9 22.19 -9.67 12.26
CA LEU A 9 20.94 -9.60 11.50
C LEU A 9 19.71 -9.53 12.43
N THR A 10 19.71 -10.31 13.50
CA THR A 10 18.58 -10.36 14.45
C THR A 10 18.39 -9.00 15.12
N THR A 11 19.48 -8.31 15.49
CA THR A 11 19.40 -6.95 16.06
C THR A 11 18.79 -5.94 15.08
N ILE A 12 19.15 -6.02 13.79
CA ILE A 12 18.56 -5.16 12.76
C ILE A 12 17.05 -5.42 12.63
N PHE A 13 16.65 -6.69 12.57
CA PHE A 13 15.23 -7.03 12.50
C PHE A 13 14.45 -6.63 13.75
N LEU A 14 15.05 -6.79 14.95
CA LEU A 14 14.42 -6.36 16.20
C LEU A 14 14.23 -4.84 16.24
N PHE A 15 15.22 -4.10 15.74
CA PHE A 15 15.14 -2.64 15.63
C PHE A 15 14.03 -2.20 14.68
N LEU A 16 13.81 -2.91 13.56
CA LEU A 16 12.74 -2.61 12.62
C LEU A 16 11.36 -3.18 13.01
N ALA A 17 11.30 -4.03 14.05
CA ALA A 17 10.07 -4.70 14.47
C ALA A 17 8.89 -3.75 14.75
N PRO A 18 9.06 -2.56 15.36
CA PRO A 18 7.96 -1.62 15.59
C PRO A 18 7.30 -1.10 14.31
N MET A 19 8.01 -1.10 13.18
CA MET A 19 7.53 -0.57 11.89
C MET A 19 7.23 -1.66 10.86
N GLN A 20 7.43 -2.94 11.20
CA GLN A 20 7.26 -4.04 10.26
C GLN A 20 5.87 -4.06 9.62
N GLY A 21 4.82 -3.73 10.38
CA GLY A 21 3.46 -3.65 9.85
C GLY A 21 3.26 -2.57 8.78
N LEU A 22 3.92 -1.41 8.93
CA LEU A 22 3.85 -0.32 7.95
C LEU A 22 4.59 -0.67 6.66
N MET A 23 5.79 -1.24 6.79
CA MET A 23 6.57 -1.73 5.65
C MET A 23 5.77 -2.75 4.84
N ILE A 24 5.20 -3.77 5.51
CA ILE A 24 4.36 -4.77 4.85
C ILE A 24 3.16 -4.12 4.15
N ALA A 25 2.48 -3.16 4.78
CA ALA A 25 1.33 -2.49 4.18
C ALA A 25 1.70 -1.73 2.90
N VAL A 26 2.82 -1.01 2.91
CA VAL A 26 3.32 -0.26 1.74
C VAL A 26 3.79 -1.21 0.65
N GLY A 27 4.57 -2.24 1.00
CA GLY A 27 4.99 -3.27 0.06
C GLY A 27 3.81 -3.97 -0.61
N MET A 28 2.77 -4.31 0.15
CA MET A 28 1.53 -4.88 -0.38
C MET A 28 0.79 -3.91 -1.32
N ALA A 29 0.75 -2.61 -1.01
CA ALA A 29 0.15 -1.62 -1.90
C ALA A 29 0.87 -1.54 -3.25
N ILE A 30 2.21 -1.57 -3.26
CA ILE A 30 3.02 -1.57 -4.50
C ILE A 30 2.82 -2.87 -5.29
N ILE A 31 2.74 -4.01 -4.61
CA ILE A 31 2.46 -5.31 -5.25
C ILE A 31 1.08 -5.27 -5.92
N LEU A 32 0.06 -4.73 -5.25
CA LEU A 32 -1.28 -4.55 -5.83
C LEU A 32 -1.25 -3.60 -7.03
N ASP A 33 -0.58 -2.44 -6.94
CA ASP A 33 -0.40 -1.53 -8.07
C ASP A 33 0.23 -2.24 -9.27
N THR A 34 1.26 -3.04 -9.01
CA THR A 34 1.94 -3.83 -10.02
C THR A 34 1.00 -4.83 -10.70
N PHE A 35 0.19 -5.55 -9.93
CA PHE A 35 -0.81 -6.46 -10.49
C PHE A 35 -1.80 -5.74 -11.41
N PHE A 36 -2.30 -4.55 -11.01
CA PHE A 36 -3.19 -3.75 -11.84
C PHE A 36 -2.49 -3.15 -13.07
N GLY A 37 -1.22 -2.75 -12.95
CA GLY A 37 -0.40 -2.28 -14.07
C GLY A 37 -0.13 -3.37 -15.11
N ILE A 38 0.15 -4.60 -14.66
CA ILE A 38 0.29 -5.78 -15.51
C ILE A 38 -1.05 -6.11 -16.16
N TYR A 39 -2.13 -6.18 -15.38
CA TYR A 39 -3.48 -6.44 -15.87
C TYR A 39 -3.87 -5.48 -16.99
N ARG A 40 -3.67 -4.17 -16.79
CA ARG A 40 -3.87 -3.14 -17.82
C ARG A 40 -3.05 -3.42 -19.07
N SER A 41 -1.76 -3.71 -18.90
CA SER A 41 -0.84 -3.92 -20.03
C SER A 41 -1.27 -5.11 -20.88
N VAL A 42 -1.66 -6.21 -20.23
CA VAL A 42 -2.18 -7.41 -20.89
C VAL A 42 -3.50 -7.12 -21.60
N LYS A 43 -4.44 -6.43 -20.95
CA LYS A 43 -5.76 -6.11 -21.53
C LYS A 43 -5.69 -5.19 -22.74
N VAL A 44 -4.83 -4.17 -22.72
CA VAL A 44 -4.77 -3.13 -23.75
C VAL A 44 -3.79 -3.46 -24.87
N LYS A 45 -2.63 -4.04 -24.54
CA LYS A 45 -1.51 -4.20 -25.48
C LYS A 45 -1.04 -5.66 -25.65
N GLY A 46 -1.60 -6.59 -24.89
CA GLY A 46 -1.17 -7.98 -24.88
C GLY A 46 0.14 -8.23 -24.12
N TRP A 47 0.52 -9.50 -23.99
CA TRP A 47 1.64 -9.97 -23.15
C TRP A 47 3.04 -9.56 -23.64
N VAL A 48 3.18 -9.25 -24.93
CA VAL A 48 4.45 -8.86 -25.56
C VAL A 48 4.99 -7.53 -25.02
N PHE A 49 4.14 -6.72 -24.39
CA PHE A 49 4.51 -5.41 -23.85
C PHE A 49 5.17 -5.48 -22.46
N ILE A 50 5.18 -6.64 -21.81
CA ILE A 50 5.85 -6.82 -20.50
C ILE A 50 7.34 -7.05 -20.77
N THR A 51 8.17 -6.08 -20.39
CA THR A 51 9.63 -6.16 -20.54
C THR A 51 10.32 -6.07 -19.19
N SER A 52 11.49 -6.70 -19.07
CA SER A 52 12.29 -6.69 -17.84
C SER A 52 12.61 -5.27 -17.35
N ARG A 53 12.75 -4.30 -18.27
CA ARG A 53 13.04 -2.90 -17.93
C ARG A 53 11.90 -2.25 -17.15
N ARG A 54 10.65 -2.55 -17.50
CA ARG A 54 9.46 -2.05 -16.78
C ARG A 54 9.26 -2.74 -15.44
N LEU A 55 9.59 -4.02 -15.34
CA LEU A 55 9.59 -4.72 -14.05
C LEU A 55 10.67 -4.20 -13.10
N SER A 56 11.82 -3.75 -13.62
CA SER A 56 12.86 -3.11 -12.81
C SER A 56 12.39 -1.80 -12.18
N GLU A 57 11.50 -1.04 -12.83
CA GLU A 57 10.95 0.20 -12.28
C GLU A 57 10.13 -0.07 -11.01
N ILE A 58 9.44 -1.22 -10.93
CA ILE A 58 8.70 -1.65 -9.74
C ILE A 58 9.66 -1.97 -8.58
N ILE A 59 10.79 -2.64 -8.88
CA ILE A 59 11.82 -2.91 -7.87
C ILE A 59 12.39 -1.59 -7.34
N SER A 60 12.63 -0.61 -8.22
CA SER A 60 13.07 0.73 -7.82
C SER A 60 12.05 1.45 -6.96
N LYS A 61 10.75 1.39 -7.28
CA LYS A 61 9.67 1.91 -6.41
C LYS A 61 9.70 1.26 -5.04
N MET A 62 9.72 -0.08 -5.00
CA MET A 62 9.71 -0.85 -3.75
C MET A 62 10.90 -0.51 -2.86
N LEU A 63 12.10 -0.48 -3.43
CA LEU A 63 13.31 -0.11 -2.70
C LEU A 63 13.23 1.33 -2.18
N LEU A 64 12.78 2.29 -3.00
CA LEU A 64 12.71 3.70 -2.62
C LEU A 64 11.69 3.97 -1.52
N TYR A 65 10.53 3.30 -1.56
CA TYR A 65 9.46 3.49 -0.59
C TYR A 65 9.83 2.88 0.76
N GLU A 66 10.38 1.67 0.77
CA GLU A 66 10.85 1.01 2.00
C GLU A 66 12.04 1.77 2.63
N LEU A 67 13.00 2.24 1.83
CA LEU A 67 14.08 3.08 2.35
C LEU A 67 13.57 4.41 2.92
N CYS A 68 12.57 5.03 2.29
CA CYS A 68 11.98 6.26 2.80
C CYS A 68 11.37 6.05 4.19
N ILE A 69 10.63 4.96 4.40
CA ILE A 69 10.04 4.58 5.69
C ILE A 69 11.13 4.29 6.72
N ILE A 70 12.16 3.53 6.37
CA ILE A 70 13.26 3.22 7.28
C ILE A 70 14.01 4.50 7.70
N CYS A 71 14.30 5.40 6.75
CA CYS A 71 14.96 6.68 7.06
C CYS A 71 14.11 7.55 8.00
N LEU A 72 12.81 7.66 7.74
CA LEU A 72 11.89 8.39 8.61
C LEU A 72 11.76 7.74 9.99
N TYR A 73 11.76 6.41 10.06
CA TYR A 73 11.74 5.68 11.32
C TYR A 73 12.99 5.98 12.16
N VAL A 74 14.17 5.93 11.55
CA VAL A 74 15.43 6.25 12.23
C VAL A 74 15.40 7.69 12.74
N MET A 75 14.93 8.64 11.93
CA MET A 75 14.76 10.04 12.36
C MET A 75 13.75 10.16 13.51
N ASP A 76 12.59 9.51 13.42
CA ASP A 76 11.58 9.54 14.47
C ASP A 76 12.09 8.93 15.78
N PHE A 77 12.85 7.82 15.69
CA PHE A 77 13.42 7.13 16.82
C PHE A 77 14.45 7.99 17.58
N TYR A 78 15.38 8.64 16.85
CA TYR A 78 16.49 9.40 17.46
C TYR A 78 16.18 10.88 17.71
N PHE A 79 15.39 11.54 16.86
CA PHE A 79 15.19 13.01 16.91
C PHE A 79 13.79 13.41 17.41
N LEU A 80 12.73 12.72 16.99
CA LEU A 80 11.36 13.18 17.23
C LEU A 80 10.65 12.49 18.38
N SER A 81 11.15 11.37 18.91
CA SER A 81 10.47 10.60 19.95
C SER A 81 10.10 11.46 21.17
N ASP A 82 10.96 12.39 21.57
CA ASP A 82 10.71 13.26 22.71
C ASP A 82 9.87 14.52 22.40
N LEU A 83 9.86 14.98 21.14
CA LEU A 83 9.10 16.15 20.69
C LEU A 83 7.67 15.78 20.26
N THR A 84 7.51 14.70 19.51
CA THR A 84 6.21 14.22 19.01
C THR A 84 5.36 13.57 20.10
N PHE A 85 5.98 12.85 21.05
CA PHE A 85 5.25 12.29 22.18
C PHE A 85 4.65 13.37 23.08
N LYS A 86 5.35 14.50 23.26
CA LYS A 86 4.89 15.66 24.04
C LYS A 86 3.76 16.44 23.36
N LEU A 87 3.71 16.47 22.03
CA LEU A 87 2.73 17.27 21.27
C LEU A 87 1.49 16.48 20.83
N PHE A 88 1.64 15.20 20.48
CA PHE A 88 0.58 14.40 19.86
C PHE A 88 0.34 13.04 20.54
N SER A 89 1.18 12.63 21.50
CA SER A 89 1.11 11.34 22.20
C SER A 89 1.02 10.11 21.28
N ILE A 90 1.51 10.23 20.05
CA ILE A 90 1.55 9.14 19.06
C ILE A 90 3.01 8.91 18.68
N GLU A 91 3.52 7.73 18.99
CA GLU A 91 4.88 7.33 18.60
C GLU A 91 4.98 7.15 17.07
N PHE A 92 6.13 7.55 16.52
CA PHE A 92 6.50 7.38 15.10
C PHE A 92 5.47 7.99 14.13
N MET A 93 4.94 9.16 14.48
CA MET A 93 3.88 9.84 13.74
C MET A 93 4.30 10.15 12.30
N SER A 94 5.50 10.69 12.09
CA SER A 94 5.99 11.05 10.75
C SER A 94 6.08 9.83 9.84
N THR A 95 6.61 8.72 10.38
CA THR A 95 6.73 7.44 9.66
C THR A 95 5.35 6.91 9.26
N LYS A 96 4.37 6.93 10.17
CA LYS A 96 2.98 6.50 9.89
C LYS A 96 2.32 7.37 8.83
N MET A 97 2.46 8.69 8.94
CA MET A 97 1.89 9.62 7.96
C MET A 97 2.48 9.41 6.58
N CYS A 98 3.80 9.23 6.48
CA CYS A 98 4.45 8.94 5.22
C CYS A 98 3.96 7.62 4.61
N ALA A 99 3.86 6.55 5.41
CA ALA A 99 3.33 5.26 4.93
C ALA A 99 1.89 5.41 4.37
N ILE A 100 1.02 6.15 5.04
CA ILE A 100 -0.34 6.43 4.55
C ILE A 100 -0.32 7.17 3.20
N ILE A 101 0.54 8.18 3.07
CA ILE A 101 0.68 8.94 1.82
C ILE A 101 1.18 8.04 0.69
N LEU A 102 2.18 7.18 0.94
CA LEU A 102 2.71 6.26 -0.06
C LEU A 102 1.64 5.24 -0.51
N ILE A 103 0.90 4.66 0.43
CA ILE A 103 -0.23 3.76 0.13
C ILE A 103 -1.30 4.51 -0.69
N PHE A 104 -1.59 5.76 -0.34
CA PHE A 104 -2.56 6.57 -1.07
C PHE A 104 -2.13 6.84 -2.51
N ILE A 105 -0.86 7.18 -2.74
CA ILE A 105 -0.30 7.39 -4.08
C ILE A 105 -0.46 6.14 -4.94
N GLU A 106 -0.13 4.96 -4.40
CA GLU A 106 -0.32 3.70 -5.12
C GLU A 106 -1.79 3.36 -5.32
N GLY A 107 -2.67 3.69 -4.37
CA GLY A 107 -4.12 3.58 -4.53
C GLY A 107 -4.68 4.41 -5.69
N VAL A 108 -4.17 5.64 -5.87
CA VAL A 108 -4.52 6.49 -7.02
C VAL A 108 -4.01 5.88 -8.32
N SER A 109 -2.78 5.36 -8.33
CA SER A 109 -2.21 4.64 -9.49
C SER A 109 -3.04 3.42 -9.89
N ILE A 110 -3.50 2.62 -8.92
CA ILE A 110 -4.41 1.49 -9.14
C ILE A 110 -5.69 1.94 -9.82
N LYS A 111 -6.33 3.00 -9.29
CA LYS A 111 -7.57 3.55 -9.87
C LYS A 111 -7.36 3.89 -11.35
N GLU A 112 -6.30 4.63 -11.68
CA GLU A 112 -6.01 4.98 -13.06
C GLU A 112 -5.76 3.75 -13.95
N ASN A 113 -4.99 2.78 -13.44
CA ASN A 113 -4.68 1.56 -14.18
C ASN A 113 -5.94 0.75 -14.46
N PHE A 114 -6.87 0.68 -13.51
CA PHE A 114 -8.15 0.00 -13.64
C PHE A 114 -9.09 0.69 -14.64
N GLU A 115 -9.23 2.02 -14.56
CA GLU A 115 -10.06 2.81 -15.49
C GLU A 115 -9.54 2.67 -16.92
N LYS A 116 -8.21 2.75 -17.12
CA LYS A 116 -7.58 2.56 -18.43
C LYS A 116 -7.72 1.13 -18.96
N ALA A 117 -7.80 0.12 -18.09
CA ALA A 117 -7.92 -1.28 -18.49
C ALA A 117 -9.35 -1.69 -18.86
N THR A 118 -10.34 -1.13 -18.16
CA THR A 118 -11.74 -1.55 -18.25
C THR A 118 -12.63 -0.55 -18.97
N GLY A 119 -12.23 0.72 -19.07
CA GLY A 119 -13.04 1.79 -19.63
C GLY A 119 -14.19 2.25 -18.72
N TYR A 120 -14.30 1.69 -17.51
CA TYR A 120 -15.31 2.07 -16.53
C TYR A 120 -14.72 3.00 -15.48
N ASP A 121 -15.50 4.02 -15.14
CA ASP A 121 -15.19 4.97 -14.08
C ASP A 121 -15.37 4.29 -12.70
N VAL A 122 -14.31 4.23 -11.90
CA VAL A 122 -14.31 3.50 -10.61
C VAL A 122 -15.39 4.05 -9.68
N TRP A 123 -15.61 5.36 -9.72
CA TRP A 123 -16.63 6.01 -8.91
C TRP A 123 -18.06 5.59 -9.31
N ALA A 124 -18.30 5.40 -10.60
CA ALA A 124 -19.58 4.92 -11.11
C ALA A 124 -19.85 3.46 -10.70
N LEU A 125 -18.82 2.61 -10.73
CA LEU A 125 -18.92 1.22 -10.28
C LEU A 125 -19.24 1.13 -8.78
N ILE A 126 -18.57 1.93 -7.95
CA ILE A 126 -18.84 2.00 -6.50
C ILE A 126 -20.29 2.44 -6.25
N LYS A 127 -20.76 3.50 -6.91
CA LYS A 127 -22.16 3.95 -6.79
C LYS A 127 -23.15 2.86 -7.18
N LYS A 128 -22.88 2.14 -8.28
CA LYS A 128 -23.72 1.04 -8.74
C LYS A 128 -23.73 -0.14 -7.77
N ALA A 129 -22.58 -0.47 -7.17
CA ALA A 129 -22.48 -1.52 -6.16
C ALA A 129 -23.25 -1.17 -4.89
N LEU A 130 -23.11 0.07 -4.39
CA LEU A 130 -23.85 0.56 -3.22
C LEU A 130 -25.36 0.62 -3.47
N GLY A 131 -25.78 1.06 -4.66
CA GLY A 131 -27.19 1.07 -5.06
C GLY A 131 -27.80 -0.33 -5.03
N ARG A 132 -27.11 -1.33 -5.62
CA ARG A 132 -27.56 -2.73 -5.60
C ARG A 132 -27.60 -3.33 -4.20
N ALA A 133 -26.60 -3.02 -3.36
CA ALA A 133 -26.59 -3.50 -1.97
C ALA A 133 -27.79 -2.95 -1.17
N LYS A 134 -28.17 -1.70 -1.44
CA LYS A 134 -29.36 -1.08 -0.83
C LYS A 134 -30.65 -1.75 -1.33
N GLU A 135 -30.80 -1.95 -2.64
CA GLU A 135 -31.97 -2.64 -3.22
C GLU A 135 -32.16 -4.06 -2.66
N VAL A 136 -31.06 -4.81 -2.49
CA VAL A 136 -31.10 -6.16 -1.90
C VAL A 136 -31.54 -6.10 -0.43
N LYS A 137 -31.03 -5.13 0.35
CA LYS A 137 -31.45 -4.95 1.74
C LYS A 137 -32.95 -4.64 1.84
N ASP A 138 -33.44 -3.74 0.99
CA ASP A 138 -34.85 -3.34 0.97
C ASP A 138 -35.74 -4.56 0.60
N SER A 139 -35.35 -5.32 -0.43
CA SER A 139 -36.06 -6.54 -0.86
C SER A 139 -36.12 -7.62 0.23
N VAL A 140 -35.05 -7.79 1.02
CA VAL A 140 -35.03 -8.75 2.14
C VAL A 140 -35.91 -8.28 3.30
N THR A 141 -35.96 -6.97 3.54
CA THR A 141 -36.79 -6.39 4.61
C THR A 141 -38.28 -6.58 4.29
N ASP A 142 -38.68 -6.32 3.04
CA ASP A 142 -40.05 -6.52 2.55
C ASP A 142 -40.51 -7.99 2.61
N LEU A 143 -39.59 -8.95 2.59
CA LEU A 143 -39.88 -10.38 2.73
C LEU A 143 -39.99 -10.84 4.20
N ILE A 144 -39.41 -10.09 5.14
CA ILE A 144 -39.47 -10.39 6.58
C ILE A 144 -40.70 -9.76 7.22
N GLU A 145 -41.15 -8.59 6.73
CA GLU A 145 -42.35 -7.90 7.23
C GLU A 145 -43.68 -8.47 6.68
N LYS A 146 -43.63 -9.51 5.85
CA LYS A 146 -44.79 -10.15 5.22
C LYS A 146 -45.03 -11.56 5.78
#